data_AF-A0A2A5XC32-F1
#
_entry.id   AF-A0A2A5XC32-F1
#
_cell.length_a   1.000
_cell.length_b   1.000
_cell.length_c   1.000
_cell.angle_alpha   90.00
_cell.angle_beta   90.00
_cell.angle_gamma   90.00
#
_symmetry.space_group_name_H-M   'P 1'
#
loop_
_entity.id
_entity.type
_entity.pdbx_description
1 polymer ?
#
loop_
_entity_poly.entity_id
_entity_poly.type
_entity_poly.pdbx_seq_one_letter_code
_entity_poly.pdbx_strand_id
1 'polypeptide(L)'
;MKKLLIISVIFIISSCTKKIDLTGDWKADILVINNSEEKKNPFSSITYFKADNYVIYFNKIYRYELEEDSIAFYNSENPTEIKYKMGIDLVDDNNIIFYYSREVVDSTNSTIYIPYHSKWKRLK
;
A
#
# COMPACT_ATOMS: atom_id res chain seq x y z
N MET A 1 -27.64 -38.82 -37.79
CA MET A 1 -27.78 -37.49 -37.15
C MET A 1 -26.56 -37.27 -36.27
N LYS A 2 -25.66 -36.34 -36.67
CA LYS A 2 -24.35 -36.12 -36.05
C LYS A 2 -24.51 -35.37 -34.73
N LYS A 3 -24.05 -35.96 -33.62
CA LYS A 3 -23.95 -35.28 -32.32
C LYS A 3 -22.73 -34.35 -32.35
N LEU A 4 -22.95 -33.04 -32.38
CA LEU A 4 -21.88 -32.08 -32.10
C LEU A 4 -21.69 -32.01 -30.58
N LEU A 5 -20.56 -32.50 -30.10
CA LEU A 5 -20.04 -32.21 -28.76
C LEU A 5 -19.44 -30.80 -28.80
N ILE A 6 -20.14 -29.84 -28.20
CA ILE A 6 -19.61 -28.50 -27.96
C ILE A 6 -18.77 -28.61 -26.68
N ILE A 7 -17.44 -28.64 -26.84
CA ILE A 7 -16.48 -28.55 -25.75
C ILE A 7 -16.34 -27.06 -25.42
N SER A 8 -16.98 -26.63 -24.34
CA SER A 8 -16.79 -25.30 -23.78
C SER A 8 -15.40 -25.20 -23.15
N VAL A 9 -14.47 -24.58 -23.89
CA VAL A 9 -13.15 -24.21 -23.39
C VAL A 9 -13.32 -23.05 -22.43
N ILE A 10 -13.25 -23.32 -21.13
CA ILE A 10 -13.17 -22.30 -20.09
C ILE A 10 -11.74 -21.76 -20.13
N PHE A 11 -11.57 -20.57 -20.72
CA PHE A 11 -10.33 -19.81 -20.58
C PHE A 11 -10.23 -19.31 -19.13
N ILE A 12 -9.52 -20.07 -18.28
CA ILE A 12 -9.08 -19.56 -16.99
C ILE A 12 -7.95 -18.59 -17.30
N ILE A 13 -8.29 -17.30 -17.40
CA ILE A 13 -7.31 -16.22 -17.45
C ILE A 13 -6.70 -16.17 -16.04
N SER A 14 -5.69 -17.01 -15.79
CA SER A 14 -4.84 -16.87 -14.63
C SER A 14 -4.09 -15.57 -14.82
N SER A 15 -4.64 -14.48 -14.26
CA SER A 15 -3.89 -13.25 -14.06
C SER A 15 -2.65 -13.66 -13.27
N CYS A 16 -1.51 -13.68 -13.95
CA CYS A 16 -0.23 -13.86 -13.32
C CYS A 16 0.00 -12.57 -12.54
N THR A 17 -0.58 -12.48 -11.34
CA THR A 17 -0.29 -11.40 -10.39
C THR A 17 1.19 -11.53 -10.10
N LYS A 18 1.97 -10.68 -10.77
CA LYS A 18 3.41 -10.58 -10.54
C LYS A 18 3.54 -10.36 -9.04
N LYS A 19 4.09 -11.35 -8.33
CA LYS A 19 4.23 -11.28 -6.88
C LYS A 19 5.33 -10.26 -6.60
N ILE A 20 4.93 -9.02 -6.37
CA ILE A 20 5.86 -7.92 -6.14
C ILE A 20 6.41 -8.07 -4.74
N ASP A 21 7.74 -8.12 -4.65
CA ASP A 21 8.46 -8.26 -3.39
C ASP A 21 8.74 -6.87 -2.82
N LEU A 22 8.10 -6.53 -1.70
CA LEU A 22 8.33 -5.28 -0.99
C LEU A 22 9.63 -5.29 -0.17
N THR A 23 10.27 -6.45 0.04
CA THR A 23 11.45 -6.60 0.91
C THR A 23 12.54 -5.59 0.56
N GLY A 24 13.01 -4.84 1.55
CA GLY A 24 14.05 -3.82 1.37
C GLY A 24 13.70 -2.50 2.02
N ASP A 25 14.63 -1.55 1.87
CA ASP A 25 14.53 -0.19 2.39
C ASP A 25 13.81 0.72 1.39
N TRP A 26 12.90 1.55 1.89
CA TRP A 26 12.12 2.48 1.09
C TRP A 26 12.11 3.85 1.74
N LYS A 27 12.20 4.89 0.91
CA LYS A 27 12.18 6.28 1.35
C LYS A 27 11.02 7.02 0.70
N ALA A 28 10.27 7.75 1.50
CA ALA A 28 9.24 8.64 0.99
C ALA A 28 9.87 9.90 0.40
N ASP A 29 9.68 10.13 -0.90
CA ASP A 29 10.26 11.27 -1.61
C ASP A 29 9.24 12.39 -1.82
N ILE A 30 7.96 12.03 -2.04
CA ILE A 30 6.90 12.96 -2.41
C ILE A 30 5.71 12.76 -1.49
N LEU A 31 5.06 13.86 -1.12
CA LEU A 31 3.80 13.90 -0.40
C LEU A 31 2.83 14.83 -1.14
N VAL A 32 1.63 14.33 -1.39
CA VAL A 32 0.50 15.11 -1.89
C VAL A 32 -0.59 15.14 -0.83
N ILE A 33 -1.12 16.33 -0.60
CA ILE A 33 -2.16 16.60 0.40
C ILE A 33 -3.36 17.19 -0.32
N ASN A 34 -4.54 16.64 -0.08
CA ASN A 34 -5.80 17.12 -0.65
C ASN A 34 -5.79 17.26 -2.18
N ASN A 35 -5.15 16.31 -2.88
CA ASN A 35 -4.98 16.35 -4.34
C ASN A 35 -4.34 17.65 -4.87
N SER A 36 -3.54 18.34 -4.04
CA SER A 36 -2.75 19.49 -4.45
C SER A 36 -1.47 19.06 -5.18
N GLU A 37 -0.64 20.04 -5.55
CA GLU A 37 0.64 19.79 -6.21
C GLU A 37 1.56 18.87 -5.39
N GLU A 38 2.37 18.10 -6.11
CA GLU A 38 3.42 17.26 -5.52
C GLU A 38 4.45 18.10 -4.79
N LYS A 39 4.63 17.82 -3.49
CA LYS A 39 5.66 18.44 -2.68
C LYS A 39 6.69 17.41 -2.28
N LYS A 40 7.95 17.83 -2.20
CA LYS A 40 8.99 17.03 -1.56
C LYS A 40 8.51 16.68 -0.16
N ASN A 41 8.59 15.40 0.21
CA ASN A 41 8.19 14.98 1.53
C ASN A 41 9.07 15.70 2.58
N PRO A 42 8.48 16.51 3.48
CA PRO A 42 9.25 17.22 4.49
C PRO A 42 9.82 16.27 5.55
N PHE A 43 9.33 15.03 5.60
CA PHE A 43 9.79 14.00 6.52
C PHE A 43 10.79 13.08 5.83
N SER A 44 11.93 12.82 6.47
CA SER A 44 12.86 11.77 6.06
C SER A 44 12.35 10.38 6.49
N SER A 45 11.10 10.07 6.14
CA SER A 45 10.47 8.80 6.50
C SER A 45 11.08 7.68 5.69
N ILE A 46 11.78 6.79 6.38
CA ILE A 46 12.26 5.51 5.84
C ILE A 46 11.35 4.42 6.39
N THR A 47 10.98 3.47 5.54
CA THR A 47 10.31 2.24 5.95
C THR A 47 11.10 1.04 5.44
N TYR A 48 11.12 -0.02 6.23
CA TYR A 48 11.89 -1.23 5.90
C TYR A 48 10.97 -2.45 5.95
N PHE A 49 10.78 -3.11 4.82
CA PHE A 49 10.02 -4.36 4.72
C PHE A 49 10.97 -5.55 4.82
N LYS A 50 10.62 -6.51 5.66
CA LYS A 50 11.36 -7.77 5.86
C LYS A 50 10.60 -8.94 5.23
N ALA A 51 11.34 -9.95 4.80
CA ALA A 51 10.81 -11.17 4.17
C ALA A 51 9.77 -11.92 5.03
N ASP A 52 9.80 -11.79 6.36
CA ASP A 52 8.88 -12.45 7.30
C ASP A 52 7.59 -11.64 7.57
N ASN A 53 7.14 -10.84 6.60
CA ASN A 53 5.97 -9.95 6.70
C ASN A 53 6.04 -8.92 7.85
N TYR A 54 7.25 -8.49 8.23
CA TYR A 54 7.44 -7.37 9.16
C TYR A 54 7.78 -6.09 8.42
N VAL A 55 7.32 -4.96 8.93
CA VAL A 55 7.68 -3.63 8.43
C VAL A 55 8.07 -2.73 9.58
N ILE A 56 9.16 -1.97 9.41
CA ILE A 56 9.47 -0.83 10.28
C ILE A 56 8.85 0.40 9.63
N TYR A 57 7.84 0.99 10.26
CA TYR A 57 7.13 2.17 9.76
C TYR A 57 7.10 3.23 10.86
N PHE A 58 7.60 4.44 10.59
CA PHE A 58 7.73 5.53 11.58
C PHE A 58 8.33 5.06 12.93
N ASN A 59 9.48 4.38 12.87
CA ASN A 59 10.23 3.86 14.03
C ASN A 59 9.48 2.83 14.89
N LYS A 60 8.44 2.20 14.37
CA LYS A 60 7.72 1.10 15.02
C LYS A 60 7.68 -0.14 14.13
N ILE A 61 7.70 -1.31 14.75
CA ILE A 61 7.59 -2.59 14.05
C ILE A 61 6.11 -2.96 13.95
N TYR A 62 5.70 -3.38 12.76
CA TYR A 62 4.37 -3.91 12.48
C TYR A 62 4.50 -5.23 11.72
N ARG A 63 3.43 -6.02 11.74
CA ARG A 63 3.20 -7.03 10.72
C ARG A 63 2.45 -6.39 9.57
N TYR A 64 2.74 -6.77 8.33
CA TYR A 64 1.98 -6.29 7.19
C TYR A 64 1.34 -7.44 6.41
N GLU A 65 0.18 -7.15 5.84
CA GLU A 65 -0.49 -7.99 4.85
C GLU A 65 -0.78 -7.14 3.62
N LEU A 66 -0.52 -7.74 2.46
CA LEU A 66 -0.74 -7.12 1.15
C LEU A 66 -1.93 -7.81 0.48
N GLU A 67 -2.92 -7.02 0.11
CA GLU A 67 -4.02 -7.38 -0.77
C GLU A 67 -3.82 -6.63 -2.11
N GLU A 68 -4.60 -6.94 -3.14
CA GLU A 68 -4.37 -6.46 -4.52
C GLU A 68 -4.12 -4.94 -4.61
N ASP A 69 -4.96 -4.14 -3.96
CA ASP A 69 -4.94 -2.67 -3.97
C ASP A 69 -4.75 -2.07 -2.57
N SER A 70 -4.48 -2.88 -1.54
CA SER A 70 -4.39 -2.41 -0.17
C SER A 70 -3.28 -3.07 0.64
N ILE A 71 -2.78 -2.33 1.62
CA ILE A 71 -1.81 -2.82 2.61
C ILE A 71 -2.30 -2.49 4.01
N ALA A 72 -2.26 -3.49 4.89
CA ALA A 72 -2.65 -3.36 6.29
C ALA A 72 -1.44 -3.60 7.20
N PHE A 73 -1.26 -2.73 8.19
CA PHE A 73 -0.24 -2.86 9.24
C PHE A 73 -0.91 -3.18 10.56
N TYR A 74 -0.52 -4.30 11.15
CA TYR A 74 -1.01 -4.80 12.44
C TYR A 74 0.04 -4.62 13.51
N ASN A 75 -0.42 -4.40 14.75
CA ASN A 75 0.46 -4.39 15.91
C ASN A 75 1.25 -5.70 15.99
N SER A 76 2.58 -5.62 16.13
CA SER A 76 3.43 -6.81 16.18
C SER A 76 3.18 -7.67 17.42
N GLU A 77 2.78 -7.06 18.53
CA GLU A 77 2.50 -7.76 19.80
C GLU A 77 1.07 -8.32 19.84
N ASN A 78 0.13 -7.66 19.17
CA ASN A 78 -1.25 -8.11 19.01
C ASN A 78 -1.68 -8.08 17.53
N PRO A 79 -1.48 -9.18 16.79
CA PRO A 79 -1.68 -9.21 15.34
C PRO A 79 -3.15 -9.09 14.90
N THR A 80 -4.11 -9.04 15.84
CA THR A 80 -5.52 -8.76 15.52
C THR A 80 -5.83 -7.26 15.45
N GLU A 81 -4.93 -6.42 15.96
CA GLU A 81 -5.13 -4.98 16.03
C GLU A 81 -4.56 -4.28 14.79
N ILE A 82 -5.43 -3.85 13.88
CA ILE A 82 -5.05 -3.01 12.73
C ILE A 82 -4.67 -1.62 13.24
N LYS A 83 -3.48 -1.16 12.85
CA LYS A 83 -2.97 0.19 13.13
C LYS A 83 -3.05 1.12 11.93
N TYR A 84 -2.79 0.59 10.74
CA TYR A 84 -2.92 1.33 9.49
C TYR A 84 -3.56 0.44 8.42
N LYS A 85 -4.45 1.01 7.62
CA LYS A 85 -4.91 0.43 6.37
C LYS A 85 -4.84 1.50 5.29
N MET A 86 -4.15 1.20 4.20
CA MET A 86 -3.83 2.16 3.15
C MET A 86 -4.09 1.51 1.79
N GLY A 87 -4.51 2.31 0.81
CA GLY A 87 -4.42 1.89 -0.58
C GLY A 87 -2.95 1.84 -1.00
N ILE A 88 -2.60 0.93 -1.90
CA ILE A 88 -1.23 0.80 -2.42
C ILE A 88 -1.25 0.61 -3.93
N ASP A 89 -0.45 1.40 -4.63
CA ASP A 89 -0.10 1.15 -6.03
C ASP A 89 1.36 0.72 -6.12
N LEU A 90 1.57 -0.44 -6.73
CA LEU A 90 2.89 -1.01 -6.98
C LEU A 90 3.32 -0.63 -8.41
N VAL A 91 3.86 0.58 -8.57
CA VAL A 91 4.17 1.19 -9.88
C VAL A 91 5.23 0.37 -10.63
N ASP A 92 6.33 0.04 -9.94
CA ASP A 92 7.37 -0.87 -10.42
C ASP A 92 8.18 -1.45 -9.24
N ASP A 93 9.22 -2.24 -9.51
CA ASP A 93 10.02 -2.90 -8.47
C ASP A 93 10.70 -1.92 -7.49
N ASN A 94 10.86 -0.65 -7.88
CA ASN A 94 11.54 0.41 -7.12
C ASN A 94 10.64 1.57 -6.70
N ASN A 95 9.37 1.61 -7.12
CA ASN A 95 8.46 2.72 -6.85
C ASN A 95 7.10 2.21 -6.37
N ILE A 96 6.65 2.71 -5.22
CA ILE A 96 5.32 2.43 -4.68
C ILE A 96 4.62 3.72 -4.25
N ILE A 97 3.30 3.70 -4.21
CA ILE A 97 2.48 4.81 -3.74
C ILE A 97 1.55 4.30 -2.65
N PHE A 98 1.51 4.99 -1.51
CA PHE A 98 0.49 4.76 -0.48
C PHE A 98 -0.58 5.86 -0.54
N TYR A 99 -1.84 5.45 -0.46
CA TYR A 99 -3.02 6.30 -0.40
C TYR A 99 -3.69 6.15 0.96
N TYR A 100 -3.97 7.27 1.64
CA TYR A 100 -4.61 7.26 2.95
C TYR A 100 -5.31 8.59 3.24
N SER A 101 -6.29 8.57 4.13
CA SER A 101 -6.94 9.79 4.60
C SER A 101 -6.52 10.11 6.03
N ARG A 102 -6.33 11.39 6.34
CA ARG A 102 -6.13 11.85 7.71
C ARG A 102 -7.35 12.59 8.19
N GLU A 103 -7.81 12.23 9.37
CA GLU A 103 -8.81 12.98 10.12
C GLU A 103 -8.19 14.27 10.64
N VAL A 104 -8.85 15.40 10.41
CA VAL A 104 -8.48 16.71 10.91
C VAL A 104 -9.73 17.38 11.47
N VAL A 105 -9.61 18.00 12.64
CA VAL A 105 -10.68 18.82 13.22
C VAL A 105 -10.41 20.26 12.83
N ASP A 106 -11.38 20.90 12.20
CA ASP A 106 -11.27 22.30 11.81
C ASP A 106 -11.59 23.27 12.97
N SER A 107 -11.49 24.57 12.73
CA SER A 107 -11.78 25.61 13.72
C SER A 107 -13.23 25.66 14.19
N THR A 108 -14.13 24.94 13.52
CA THR A 108 -15.56 24.85 13.84
C THR A 108 -15.91 23.58 14.63
N ASN A 109 -14.91 22.78 15.03
CA ASN A 109 -15.05 21.43 15.58
C ASN A 109 -15.68 20.43 14.60
N SER A 110 -15.64 20.71 13.30
CA SER A 110 -16.07 19.75 12.28
C SER A 110 -14.91 18.82 11.94
N THR A 111 -15.19 17.52 11.93
CA THR A 111 -14.25 16.51 11.46
C THR A 111 -14.26 16.47 9.93
N ILE A 112 -13.11 16.67 9.32
CA ILE A 112 -12.89 16.51 7.88
C ILE A 112 -11.84 15.42 7.62
N TYR A 113 -12.02 14.69 6.52
CA TYR A 113 -11.06 13.70 6.04
C TYR A 113 -10.31 14.28 4.86
N ILE A 114 -9.02 14.50 5.04
CA ILE A 114 -8.15 15.03 3.99
C ILE A 114 -7.45 13.84 3.32
N PRO A 115 -7.57 13.64 2.00
CA PRO A 115 -6.85 12.58 1.31
C PRO A 115 -5.37 12.93 1.15
N TYR A 116 -4.52 11.93 1.31
CA TYR A 116 -3.07 12.01 1.13
C TYR A 116 -2.65 10.89 0.20
N HIS A 117 -1.58 11.15 -0.55
CA HIS A 117 -0.76 10.06 -1.05
C HIS A 117 0.72 10.38 -0.93
N SER A 118 1.52 9.34 -0.75
CA SER A 118 2.97 9.44 -0.62
C SER A 118 3.64 8.51 -1.61
N LYS A 119 4.64 9.00 -2.33
CA LYS A 119 5.43 8.20 -3.27
C LYS A 119 6.74 7.81 -2.62
N TRP A 120 7.06 6.53 -2.72
CA TRP A 120 8.22 5.93 -2.08
C TRP A 120 9.12 5.29 -3.12
N LYS A 121 10.42 5.42 -2.89
CA LYS A 121 11.45 4.80 -3.72
C LYS A 121 12.26 3.82 -2.92
N ARG A 122 12.57 2.68 -3.52
CA ARG A 122 13.50 1.71 -2.96
C ARG A 122 14.89 2.32 -2.87
N LEU A 123 15.55 2.14 -1.73
CA LEU A 123 16.95 2.45 -1.54
C LEU A 123 17.77 1.24 -2.01
N LYS A 124 18.77 1.48 -2.86
CA LYS A 124 19.68 0.45 -3.38
C LYS A 124 20.80 0.17 -2.40
#